data_AF-A0A1F6VGC2-F1
#
_entry.id   AF-A0A1F6VGC2-F1
#
_cell.length_a   1.000
_cell.length_b   1.000
_cell.length_c   1.000
_cell.angle_alpha   90.00
_cell.angle_beta   90.00
_cell.angle_gamma   90.00
#
_symmetry.space_group_name_H-M   'P 1'
#
loop_
_entity.id
_entity.type
_entity.pdbx_description
1 polymer ?
#
loop_
_entity_poly.entity_id
_entity_poly.type
_entity_poly.pdbx_seq_one_letter_code
_entity_poly.pdbx_strand_id
1 'polypeptide(L)'
;MWMQIVVTPSKKEYHTHGTWFGHHNWVQESQIEIKDLLTPYARQNKKYDQGKEVGYTLEYRTPDFLKNAIDGMNKKTAKLGFDTGVRIMYVAKKEAWNMSNRRNIRLIFRQYAKPDCNQFERFNSTQADAFGGVFTITPKTIMVLANRMLNEYRERSFFHSPLRHHLLNKETVPWPFTSMFWPVFFQNQTFVLNVEELATMWHFPGQILKVPTLERIESKEASPPTNLPM
;
A
#
# COMPACT_ATOMS: atom_id res chain seq x y z
N MET A 1 1.85 -10.82 17.60
CA MET A 1 1.92 -10.17 16.27
C MET A 1 3.04 -9.15 16.32
N TRP A 2 3.89 -9.09 15.31
CA TRP A 2 4.92 -8.06 15.15
C TRP A 2 4.57 -7.22 13.93
N MET A 3 4.38 -5.91 14.12
CA MET A 3 4.12 -4.96 13.04
C MET A 3 5.25 -3.97 12.98
N GLN A 4 5.67 -3.63 11.77
CA GLN A 4 6.67 -2.60 11.54
C GLN A 4 6.20 -1.69 10.41
N ILE A 5 6.35 -0.38 10.63
CA ILE A 5 6.10 0.66 9.64
C ILE A 5 7.46 1.26 9.32
N VAL A 6 7.86 1.21 8.05
CA VAL A 6 9.12 1.78 7.56
C VAL A 6 8.75 3.00 6.71
N VAL A 7 9.34 4.15 7.04
CA VAL A 7 9.05 5.42 6.36
C VAL A 7 10.33 6.05 5.83
N THR A 8 10.24 6.67 4.66
CA THR A 8 11.28 7.54 4.10
C THR A 8 10.64 8.80 3.53
N PRO A 9 11.35 9.94 3.47
CA PRO A 9 10.87 11.11 2.73
C PRO A 9 10.47 10.70 1.30
N SER A 10 9.31 11.18 0.84
CA SER A 10 8.79 10.80 -0.48
C SER A 10 9.75 11.25 -1.59
N LYS A 11 10.33 10.28 -2.30
CA LYS A 11 11.12 10.51 -3.53
C LYS A 11 10.52 9.80 -4.74
N LYS A 12 9.30 9.28 -4.58
CA LYS A 12 8.58 8.58 -5.62
C LYS A 12 8.22 9.53 -6.76
N GLU A 13 8.64 9.16 -7.95
CA GLU A 13 8.36 9.86 -9.20
C GLU A 13 7.52 8.95 -10.10
N TYR A 14 6.63 9.57 -10.86
CA TYR A 14 5.73 8.92 -11.81
C TYR A 14 6.07 9.40 -13.21
N HIS A 15 5.95 8.51 -14.20
CA HIS A 15 6.21 8.86 -15.58
C HIS A 15 5.06 9.72 -16.12
N THR A 16 5.38 10.89 -16.64
CA THR A 16 4.40 11.82 -17.21
C THR A 16 3.89 11.28 -18.54
N HIS A 17 2.61 10.92 -18.59
CA HIS A 17 1.98 10.42 -19.81
C HIS A 17 2.10 11.45 -20.96
N GLY A 18 2.47 10.98 -22.15
CA GLY A 18 2.70 11.84 -23.33
C GLY A 18 4.11 12.43 -23.46
N THR A 19 5.01 12.14 -22.51
CA THR A 19 6.44 12.46 -22.64
C THR A 19 7.26 11.18 -22.81
N TRP A 20 8.47 11.29 -23.36
CA TRP A 20 9.38 10.14 -23.51
C TRP A 20 10.21 9.85 -22.25
N PHE A 21 10.53 10.89 -21.48
CA PHE A 21 11.40 10.80 -20.30
C PHE A 21 10.94 11.70 -19.14
N GLY A 22 9.78 12.35 -19.28
CA GLY A 22 9.28 13.26 -18.27
C GLY A 22 8.81 12.49 -17.04
N HIS A 23 9.24 12.96 -15.88
CA HIS A 23 8.80 12.43 -14.60
C HIS A 23 8.26 13.57 -13.75
N HIS A 24 7.33 13.24 -12.86
CA HIS A 24 6.73 14.21 -11.97
C HIS A 24 6.49 13.62 -10.57
N ASN A 25 6.25 14.51 -9.61
CA ASN A 25 6.08 14.12 -8.23
C ASN A 25 4.67 13.56 -7.94
N TRP A 26 4.52 12.92 -6.80
CA TRP A 26 3.23 12.35 -6.37
C TRP A 26 2.10 13.38 -6.21
N VAL A 27 2.42 14.66 -5.94
CA VAL A 27 1.43 15.73 -5.80
C VAL A 27 0.82 16.05 -7.17
N GLN A 28 1.65 16.19 -8.19
CA GLN A 28 1.22 16.38 -9.57
C GLN A 28 0.46 15.14 -10.07
N GLU A 29 0.92 13.94 -9.76
CA GLU A 29 0.22 12.68 -10.09
C GLU A 29 -1.19 12.69 -9.48
N SER A 30 -1.32 13.09 -8.22
CA SER A 30 -2.62 13.21 -7.56
C SER A 30 -3.55 14.22 -8.23
N GLN A 31 -3.01 15.31 -8.79
CA GLN A 31 -3.81 16.29 -9.53
C GLN A 31 -4.25 15.76 -10.89
N ILE A 32 -3.40 14.98 -11.57
CA ILE A 32 -3.71 14.30 -12.82
C ILE A 32 -4.84 13.28 -12.57
N GLU A 33 -4.71 12.45 -11.54
CA GLU A 33 -5.74 11.49 -11.13
C GLU A 33 -7.09 12.15 -10.81
N ILE A 34 -7.09 13.29 -10.08
CA ILE A 34 -8.32 14.07 -9.86
C ILE A 34 -8.94 14.52 -11.18
N LYS A 35 -8.11 15.01 -12.11
CA LYS A 35 -8.58 15.47 -13.42
C LYS A 35 -9.14 14.31 -14.25
N ASP A 36 -8.49 13.15 -14.22
CA ASP A 36 -8.92 11.97 -14.95
C ASP A 36 -10.24 11.43 -14.39
N LEU A 37 -10.41 11.42 -13.06
CA LEU A 37 -11.68 11.11 -12.40
C LEU A 37 -12.82 12.07 -12.78
N LEU A 38 -12.51 13.34 -12.99
CA LEU A 38 -13.50 14.38 -13.35
C LEU A 38 -13.75 14.47 -14.86
N THR A 39 -12.87 13.95 -15.70
CA THR A 39 -12.96 14.07 -17.17
C THR A 39 -14.26 13.51 -17.75
N PRO A 40 -14.81 12.37 -17.29
CA PRO A 40 -16.12 11.87 -17.74
C PRO A 40 -17.29 12.81 -17.43
N TYR A 41 -17.15 13.68 -16.42
CA TYR A 41 -18.18 14.61 -15.96
C TYR A 41 -17.93 16.06 -16.40
N ALA A 42 -16.85 16.30 -17.14
CA ALA A 42 -16.47 17.64 -17.58
C ALA A 42 -17.41 18.13 -18.68
N ARG A 43 -17.86 19.38 -18.55
CA ARG A 43 -18.64 20.04 -19.60
C ARG A 43 -17.69 20.59 -20.66
N GLN A 44 -17.93 20.21 -21.91
CA GLN A 44 -17.24 20.79 -23.05
C GLN A 44 -17.96 22.07 -23.49
N ASN A 45 -17.24 23.19 -23.41
CA ASN A 45 -17.70 24.49 -23.90
C ASN A 45 -16.92 24.85 -25.17
N LYS A 46 -17.61 25.30 -26.21
CA LYS A 46 -16.97 25.74 -27.45
C LYS A 46 -16.22 27.05 -27.22
N LYS A 47 -14.98 27.12 -27.69
CA LYS A 47 -14.14 28.31 -27.64
C LYS A 47 -14.16 28.99 -29.01
N TYR A 48 -14.55 30.26 -29.01
CA TYR A 48 -14.56 31.10 -30.20
C TYR A 48 -13.41 32.11 -30.13
N ASP A 49 -12.71 32.31 -31.25
CA ASP A 49 -11.76 33.41 -31.46
C ASP A 49 -12.14 34.14 -32.74
N GLN A 50 -12.32 35.46 -32.65
CA GLN A 50 -12.80 36.32 -33.75
C GLN A 50 -14.02 35.74 -34.51
N GLY A 51 -14.95 35.12 -33.79
CA GLY A 51 -16.16 34.51 -34.37
C GLY A 51 -15.97 33.14 -35.04
N LYS A 52 -14.75 32.59 -35.08
CA LYS A 52 -14.47 31.23 -35.55
C LYS A 52 -14.32 30.27 -34.36
N GLU A 53 -14.86 29.06 -34.48
CA GLU A 53 -14.68 28.00 -33.48
C GLU A 53 -13.22 27.50 -33.55
N VAL A 54 -12.43 27.76 -32.51
CA VAL A 54 -10.99 27.44 -32.46
C VAL A 54 -10.72 26.20 -31.59
N GLY A 55 -11.67 25.77 -30.78
CA GLY A 55 -11.57 24.51 -30.03
C GLY A 55 -12.60 24.37 -28.93
N TYR A 56 -12.31 23.49 -27.96
CA TYR A 56 -13.15 23.24 -26.79
C TYR A 56 -12.38 23.54 -25.51
N THR A 57 -13.05 24.10 -24.51
CA THR A 57 -12.58 24.18 -23.13
C THR A 57 -13.34 23.17 -22.27
N LEU A 58 -12.64 22.57 -21.32
CA LEU A 58 -13.25 21.66 -20.34
C LEU A 58 -13.49 22.42 -19.05
N GLU A 59 -14.74 22.49 -18.62
CA GLU A 59 -15.13 22.97 -17.31
C GLU A 59 -15.37 21.77 -16.40
N TYR A 60 -14.56 21.64 -15.36
CA TYR A 60 -14.66 20.57 -14.38
C TYR A 60 -15.57 21.01 -13.23
N ARG A 61 -16.69 20.30 -13.05
CA ARG A 61 -17.54 20.44 -11.87
C ARG A 61 -17.56 19.10 -11.14
N THR A 62 -17.21 19.12 -9.86
CA THR A 62 -17.22 17.91 -9.05
C THR A 62 -18.66 17.47 -8.77
N PRO A 63 -19.08 16.27 -9.18
CA PRO A 63 -20.36 15.70 -8.78
C PRO A 63 -20.42 15.49 -7.26
N ASP A 64 -21.61 15.65 -6.66
CA ASP A 64 -21.76 15.58 -5.20
C ASP A 64 -21.27 14.27 -4.59
N PHE A 65 -21.45 13.14 -5.29
CA PHE A 65 -21.00 11.82 -4.83
C PHE A 65 -19.47 11.64 -4.84
N LEU A 66 -18.73 12.42 -5.65
CA LEU A 66 -17.25 12.40 -5.68
C LEU A 66 -16.64 13.48 -4.78
N LYS A 67 -17.42 14.46 -4.33
CA LYS A 67 -16.95 15.60 -3.56
C LYS A 67 -16.15 15.18 -2.32
N ASN A 68 -16.61 14.17 -1.60
CA ASN A 68 -15.92 13.66 -0.41
C ASN A 68 -14.54 13.07 -0.72
N ALA A 69 -14.41 12.33 -1.82
CA ALA A 69 -13.15 11.73 -2.23
C ALA A 69 -12.16 12.81 -2.67
N ILE A 70 -12.60 13.78 -3.49
CA ILE A 70 -11.74 14.86 -4.00
C ILE A 70 -11.28 15.79 -2.86
N ASP A 71 -12.17 16.15 -1.94
CA ASP A 71 -11.78 16.91 -0.74
C ASP A 71 -10.77 16.13 0.13
N GLY A 72 -10.96 14.82 0.27
CA GLY A 72 -10.00 13.93 0.93
C GLY A 72 -8.62 13.92 0.24
N MET A 73 -8.59 13.82 -1.09
CA MET A 73 -7.36 13.87 -1.87
C MET A 73 -6.64 15.22 -1.73
N ASN A 74 -7.37 16.33 -1.81
CA ASN A 74 -6.81 17.67 -1.62
C ASN A 74 -6.24 17.87 -0.20
N LYS A 75 -6.96 17.40 0.84
CA LYS A 75 -6.46 17.43 2.22
C LYS A 75 -5.22 16.56 2.41
N LYS A 76 -5.11 15.45 1.67
CA LYS A 76 -3.96 14.57 1.69
C LYS A 76 -2.74 15.23 1.06
N THR A 77 -2.88 15.79 -0.15
CA THR A 77 -1.78 16.45 -0.90
C THR A 77 -1.30 17.73 -0.25
N ALA A 78 -2.15 18.40 0.54
CA ALA A 78 -1.77 19.58 1.32
C ALA A 78 -0.78 19.29 2.47
N LYS A 79 -0.52 18.02 2.80
CA LYS A 79 0.36 17.60 3.90
C LYS A 79 1.61 16.91 3.36
N LEU A 80 2.65 16.89 4.19
CA LEU A 80 3.89 16.18 3.86
C LEU A 80 3.60 14.69 3.69
N GLY A 81 4.00 14.16 2.54
CA GLY A 81 3.90 12.75 2.17
C GLY A 81 5.21 12.00 2.39
N PHE A 82 5.10 10.76 2.87
CA PHE A 82 6.20 9.84 3.09
C PHE A 82 5.94 8.53 2.37
N ASP A 83 6.98 8.01 1.71
CA ASP A 83 6.94 6.66 1.18
C ASP A 83 6.97 5.69 2.35
N THR A 84 5.93 4.86 2.43
CA THR A 84 5.66 3.99 3.58
C THR A 84 5.48 2.54 3.17
N GLY A 85 6.21 1.66 3.83
CA GLY A 85 6.03 0.21 3.78
C GLY A 85 5.52 -0.32 5.12
N VAL A 86 4.36 -0.98 5.11
CA VAL A 86 3.80 -1.63 6.30
C VAL A 86 3.99 -3.13 6.19
N ARG A 87 4.50 -3.76 7.25
CA ARG A 87 4.70 -5.21 7.30
C ARG A 87 4.24 -5.79 8.61
N ILE A 88 3.69 -7.00 8.50
CA ILE A 88 3.22 -7.75 9.66
C ILE A 88 3.76 -9.17 9.60
N MET A 89 4.28 -9.62 10.73
CA MET A 89 4.64 -11.00 10.97
C MET A 89 3.82 -11.54 12.14
N TYR A 90 3.21 -12.70 11.94
CA TYR A 90 2.63 -13.48 13.01
C TYR A 90 3.66 -14.52 13.42
N VAL A 91 4.11 -14.45 14.68
CA VAL A 91 5.04 -15.40 15.30
C VAL A 91 4.35 -15.96 16.52
N ALA A 92 4.28 -17.28 16.64
CA ALA A 92 3.81 -17.98 17.81
C ALA A 92 4.55 -19.33 17.91
N LYS A 93 4.59 -19.91 19.11
CA LYS A 93 5.04 -21.30 19.29
C LYS A 93 4.06 -22.24 18.58
N LYS A 94 4.51 -23.44 18.20
CA LYS A 94 3.73 -24.38 17.36
C LYS A 94 2.39 -24.75 18.00
N GLU A 95 2.38 -24.92 19.31
CA GLU A 95 1.20 -25.23 20.12
C GLU A 95 0.19 -24.09 20.21
N ALA A 96 0.64 -22.84 20.13
CA ALA A 96 -0.20 -21.64 20.18
C ALA A 96 -0.53 -21.07 18.78
N TRP A 97 -0.04 -21.71 17.72
CA TRP A 97 -0.23 -21.25 16.36
C TRP A 97 -1.65 -21.55 15.88
N ASN A 98 -2.40 -20.50 15.57
CA ASN A 98 -3.73 -20.62 14.97
C ASN A 98 -3.74 -20.03 13.55
N MET A 99 -4.10 -20.86 12.57
CA MET A 99 -4.14 -20.45 11.17
C MET A 99 -5.15 -19.30 10.92
N SER A 100 -6.25 -19.25 11.66
CA SER A 100 -7.27 -18.20 11.58
C SER A 100 -6.72 -16.82 11.98
N ASN A 101 -5.80 -16.77 12.94
CA ASN A 101 -5.21 -15.50 13.41
C ASN A 101 -4.46 -14.76 12.32
N ARG A 102 -3.87 -15.48 11.34
CA ARG A 102 -3.27 -14.86 10.15
C ARG A 102 -4.26 -13.98 9.39
N ARG A 103 -5.52 -14.41 9.29
CA ARG A 103 -6.60 -13.62 8.65
C ARG A 103 -7.03 -12.47 9.55
N ASN A 104 -7.23 -12.75 10.83
CA ASN A 104 -7.78 -11.78 11.79
C ASN A 104 -6.85 -10.57 11.98
N ILE A 105 -5.54 -10.81 12.01
CA ILE A 105 -4.51 -9.78 12.08
C ILE A 105 -4.65 -8.75 10.94
N ARG A 106 -5.04 -9.18 9.74
CA ARG A 106 -5.25 -8.27 8.62
C ARG A 106 -6.53 -7.43 8.78
N LEU A 107 -7.55 -7.99 9.42
CA LEU A 107 -8.83 -7.29 9.63
C LEU A 107 -8.69 -6.11 10.58
N ILE A 108 -7.60 -6.03 11.37
CA ILE A 108 -7.30 -4.88 12.23
C ILE A 108 -7.30 -3.57 11.41
N PHE A 109 -6.81 -3.57 10.16
CA PHE A 109 -6.80 -2.35 9.37
C PHE A 109 -8.14 -1.95 8.77
N ARG A 110 -9.15 -2.83 8.79
CA ARG A 110 -10.49 -2.48 8.26
C ARG A 110 -11.17 -1.38 9.06
N GLN A 111 -10.77 -1.17 10.31
CA GLN A 111 -11.28 -0.07 11.14
C GLN A 111 -10.86 1.31 10.63
N TYR A 112 -9.80 1.39 9.81
CA TYR A 112 -9.35 2.64 9.17
C TYR A 112 -9.93 2.82 7.78
N ALA A 113 -10.75 1.87 7.31
CA ALA A 113 -11.36 1.96 5.99
C ALA A 113 -12.42 3.07 6.00
N LYS A 114 -12.33 3.96 5.01
CA LYS A 114 -13.37 4.91 4.68
C LYS A 114 -13.96 4.50 3.32
N PRO A 115 -15.08 3.74 3.27
CA PRO A 115 -15.52 3.06 2.06
C PRO A 115 -15.82 3.96 0.84
N ASP A 116 -16.18 5.21 1.08
CA ASP A 116 -16.42 6.23 0.04
C ASP A 116 -15.13 6.91 -0.45
N CYS A 117 -13.97 6.62 0.14
CA CYS A 117 -12.70 7.26 -0.19
C CYS A 117 -11.56 6.24 -0.34
N ASN A 118 -10.94 5.83 0.77
CA ASN A 118 -9.71 5.04 0.75
C ASN A 118 -9.73 3.98 1.86
N GLN A 119 -9.13 2.83 1.58
CA GLN A 119 -8.99 1.72 2.52
C GLN A 119 -7.79 0.86 2.19
N PHE A 120 -7.27 0.15 3.20
CA PHE A 120 -6.24 -0.85 2.98
C PHE A 120 -6.84 -2.11 2.38
N GLU A 121 -6.47 -2.39 1.13
CA GLU A 121 -6.84 -3.63 0.43
C GLU A 121 -5.66 -4.59 0.29
N ARG A 122 -5.98 -5.86 0.08
CA ARG A 122 -4.98 -6.89 -0.19
C ARG A 122 -4.68 -6.91 -1.68
N PHE A 123 -3.50 -6.41 -2.05
CA PHE A 123 -2.90 -6.67 -3.34
C PHE A 123 -1.93 -7.87 -3.19
N ASN A 124 -2.18 -8.96 -3.90
CA ASN A 124 -1.44 -10.23 -3.88
C ASN A 124 -1.55 -11.13 -2.63
N SER A 125 -1.28 -12.42 -2.83
CA SER A 125 -1.17 -13.40 -1.76
C SER A 125 0.25 -13.44 -1.24
N THR A 126 0.50 -12.98 -0.02
CA THR A 126 1.78 -13.19 0.69
C THR A 126 1.83 -14.61 1.27
N GLN A 127 1.71 -15.60 0.39
CA GLN A 127 1.81 -17.01 0.76
C GLN A 127 2.88 -17.64 -0.12
N ALA A 128 3.64 -18.58 0.43
CA ALA A 128 4.67 -19.28 -0.33
C ALA A 128 4.08 -20.13 -1.48
N ASP A 129 2.78 -20.43 -1.44
CA ASP A 129 2.02 -21.07 -2.51
C ASP A 129 1.53 -20.09 -3.59
N ALA A 130 1.73 -18.78 -3.44
CA ALA A 130 1.24 -17.76 -4.37
C ALA A 130 1.88 -17.84 -5.77
N PHE A 131 3.00 -18.57 -5.86
CA PHE A 131 3.66 -18.88 -7.13
C PHE A 131 3.03 -20.06 -7.86
N GLY A 132 2.14 -20.81 -7.20
CA GLY A 132 1.40 -21.92 -7.77
C GLY A 132 0.27 -21.33 -8.59
N GLY A 133 0.48 -21.20 -9.90
CA GLY A 133 -0.57 -20.83 -10.84
C GLY A 133 -1.56 -21.99 -10.99
N VAL A 134 -1.59 -22.59 -12.17
CA VAL A 134 -2.51 -23.70 -12.48
C VAL A 134 -2.06 -25.04 -11.87
N PHE A 135 -0.77 -25.19 -11.56
CA PHE A 135 -0.19 -26.42 -11.02
C PHE A 135 0.15 -26.29 -9.53
N THR A 136 -0.18 -27.33 -8.75
CA THR A 136 0.20 -27.42 -7.33
C THR A 136 1.71 -27.55 -7.19
N ILE A 137 2.32 -26.61 -6.47
CA ILE A 137 3.76 -26.60 -6.20
C ILE A 137 4.12 -27.71 -5.19
N THR A 138 5.23 -28.41 -5.43
CA THR A 138 5.80 -29.39 -4.50
C THR A 138 6.10 -28.78 -3.12
N PRO A 139 5.85 -29.48 -1.99
CA PRO A 139 6.14 -28.95 -0.65
C PRO A 139 7.58 -28.45 -0.44
N LYS A 140 8.57 -29.09 -1.08
CA LYS A 140 9.98 -28.65 -1.04
C LYS A 140 10.15 -27.24 -1.60
N THR A 141 9.53 -26.96 -2.75
CA THR A 141 9.59 -25.65 -3.40
C THR A 141 8.85 -24.60 -2.56
N ILE A 142 7.73 -24.95 -1.94
CA ILE A 142 7.04 -24.08 -0.97
C ILE A 142 7.96 -23.70 0.18
N MET A 143 8.74 -24.64 0.72
CA MET A 143 9.70 -24.36 1.79
C MET A 143 10.85 -23.46 1.34
N VAL A 144 11.37 -23.64 0.13
CA VAL A 144 12.37 -22.74 -0.46
C VAL A 144 11.82 -21.32 -0.58
N LEU A 145 10.59 -21.18 -1.08
CA LEU A 145 9.89 -19.91 -1.20
C LEU A 145 9.62 -19.27 0.17
N ALA A 146 9.21 -20.05 1.17
CA ALA A 146 9.01 -19.56 2.53
C ALA A 146 10.32 -19.04 3.15
N ASN A 147 11.43 -19.76 2.99
CA ASN A 147 12.75 -19.32 3.45
C ASN A 147 13.20 -18.02 2.75
N ARG A 148 12.91 -17.90 1.45
CA ARG A 148 13.17 -16.69 0.69
C ARG A 148 12.33 -15.51 1.17
N MET A 149 11.02 -15.69 1.39
CA MET A 149 10.15 -14.65 1.97
C MET A 149 10.65 -14.19 3.34
N LEU A 150 11.14 -15.13 4.16
CA LEU A 150 11.77 -14.79 5.43
C LEU A 150 13.05 -13.97 5.24
N ASN A 151 13.86 -14.29 4.24
CA ASN A 151 15.05 -13.50 3.92
C ASN A 151 14.70 -12.08 3.44
N GLU A 152 13.71 -11.93 2.57
CA GLU A 152 13.20 -10.63 2.13
C GLU A 152 12.65 -9.81 3.31
N TYR A 153 11.96 -10.46 4.24
CA TYR A 153 11.52 -9.84 5.48
C TYR A 153 12.71 -9.37 6.35
N ARG A 154 13.81 -10.13 6.38
CA ARG A 154 15.03 -9.75 7.11
C ARG A 154 15.76 -8.58 6.45
N GLU A 155 15.87 -8.56 5.13
CA GLU A 155 16.55 -7.52 4.36
C GLU A 155 15.83 -6.15 4.42
N ARG A 156 14.50 -6.14 4.61
CA ARG A 156 13.71 -4.90 4.75
C ARG A 156 13.80 -3.95 3.54
N SER A 157 14.07 -4.49 2.36
CA SER A 157 14.26 -3.72 1.12
C SER A 157 12.92 -3.24 0.55
N PHE A 158 12.31 -2.19 1.13
CA PHE A 158 11.11 -1.54 0.58
C PHE A 158 11.43 -0.51 -0.49
N PHE A 159 12.41 0.35 -0.23
CA PHE A 159 12.72 1.51 -1.09
C PHE A 159 13.89 1.24 -2.04
N HIS A 160 14.79 0.34 -1.64
CA HIS A 160 15.98 -0.01 -2.39
C HIS A 160 16.02 -1.52 -2.56
N SER A 161 15.53 -1.99 -3.71
CA SER A 161 15.56 -3.40 -4.08
C SER A 161 17.00 -3.83 -4.36
N PRO A 162 17.45 -4.99 -3.85
CA PRO A 162 18.74 -5.54 -4.23
C PRO A 162 18.72 -5.95 -5.71
N LEU A 163 19.90 -6.03 -6.33
CA LEU A 163 20.06 -6.32 -7.76
C LEU A 163 19.32 -7.61 -8.20
N ARG A 164 19.25 -8.62 -7.33
CA ARG A 164 18.48 -9.87 -7.56
C ARG A 164 16.99 -9.61 -7.84
N HIS A 165 16.36 -8.66 -7.15
CA HIS A 165 14.95 -8.29 -7.34
C HIS A 165 14.75 -7.44 -8.59
N HIS A 166 15.76 -6.66 -9.00
CA HIS A 166 15.70 -5.87 -10.22
C HIS A 166 15.77 -6.75 -11.48
N LEU A 167 16.68 -7.74 -11.48
CA LEU A 167 16.87 -8.66 -12.61
C LEU A 167 15.77 -9.71 -12.72
N LEU A 168 15.30 -10.25 -11.59
CA LEU A 168 14.38 -11.38 -11.56
C LEU A 168 13.00 -10.94 -11.04
N ASN A 169 12.44 -9.88 -11.63
CA ASN A 169 11.09 -9.38 -11.35
C ASN A 169 10.05 -9.95 -12.33
N LYS A 170 8.78 -9.98 -11.89
CA LYS A 170 7.62 -10.39 -12.69
C LYS A 170 7.36 -9.43 -13.85
N GLU A 171 7.77 -8.17 -13.71
CA GLU A 171 7.62 -7.17 -14.78
C GLU A 171 8.70 -7.33 -15.85
N THR A 172 9.91 -7.72 -15.47
CA THR A 172 11.05 -7.87 -16.40
C THR A 172 11.01 -9.20 -17.16
N VAL A 173 10.58 -10.27 -16.47
CA VAL A 173 10.48 -11.60 -17.08
C VAL A 173 9.02 -11.86 -17.44
N PRO A 174 8.66 -12.02 -18.73
CA PRO A 174 7.28 -12.29 -19.12
C PRO A 174 6.88 -13.75 -18.85
N TRP A 175 5.59 -13.96 -18.66
CA TRP A 175 5.00 -15.30 -18.69
C TRP A 175 5.24 -15.92 -20.10
N PRO A 176 5.61 -17.22 -20.23
CA PRO A 176 5.57 -18.30 -19.24
C PRO A 176 6.89 -18.60 -18.50
N PHE A 177 7.98 -17.91 -18.82
CA PHE A 177 9.31 -18.18 -18.23
C PHE A 177 9.33 -17.96 -16.71
N THR A 178 8.47 -17.07 -16.20
CA THR A 178 8.29 -16.78 -14.77
C THR A 178 7.77 -17.96 -13.94
N SER A 179 7.00 -18.86 -14.54
CA SER A 179 6.41 -20.00 -13.83
C SER A 179 7.18 -21.30 -14.05
N MET A 180 7.96 -21.40 -15.13
CA MET A 180 8.51 -22.68 -15.58
C MET A 180 9.95 -22.94 -15.11
N PHE A 181 10.81 -21.91 -15.00
CA PHE A 181 12.23 -22.13 -14.73
C PHE A 181 12.76 -21.42 -13.48
N TRP A 182 12.15 -20.31 -13.06
CA TRP A 182 12.63 -19.55 -11.91
C TRP A 182 11.49 -18.96 -11.09
N PRO A 183 11.38 -19.23 -9.77
CA PRO A 183 10.44 -18.51 -8.95
C PRO A 183 10.81 -17.03 -8.93
N VAL A 184 9.99 -16.18 -9.52
CA VAL A 184 10.27 -14.75 -9.69
C VAL A 184 10.06 -13.99 -8.37
N PHE A 185 10.68 -12.81 -8.20
CA PHE A 185 10.42 -11.97 -7.01
C PHE A 185 9.10 -11.21 -7.18
N PHE A 186 8.33 -11.11 -6.10
CA PHE A 186 7.29 -10.09 -6.00
C PHE A 186 7.94 -8.81 -5.50
N GLN A 187 7.82 -7.72 -6.26
CA GLN A 187 8.25 -6.43 -5.76
C GLN A 187 7.26 -5.89 -4.73
N ASN A 188 7.80 -5.36 -3.65
CA ASN A 188 7.05 -4.72 -2.60
C ASN A 188 6.66 -3.33 -3.12
N GLN A 189 5.35 -3.05 -3.20
CA GLN A 189 4.90 -1.70 -3.51
C GLN A 189 4.83 -0.87 -2.22
N THR A 190 5.28 0.38 -2.30
CA THR A 190 5.17 1.37 -1.22
C THR A 190 4.01 2.31 -1.48
N PHE A 191 3.39 2.74 -0.39
CA PHE A 191 2.29 3.71 -0.40
C PHE A 191 2.81 5.09 0.00
N VAL A 192 2.22 6.15 -0.54
CA VAL A 192 2.46 7.50 -0.04
C VAL A 192 1.43 7.80 1.04
N LEU A 193 1.90 7.95 2.28
CA LEU A 193 1.07 8.31 3.42
C LEU A 193 1.45 9.69 3.93
N ASN A 194 0.45 10.50 4.27
CA ASN A 194 0.70 11.79 4.89
C ASN A 194 0.97 11.65 6.40
N VAL A 195 1.35 12.76 7.05
CA VAL A 195 1.66 12.80 8.49
C VAL A 195 0.49 12.32 9.35
N GLU A 196 -0.74 12.65 8.99
CA GLU A 196 -1.93 12.27 9.77
C GLU A 196 -2.30 10.80 9.60
N GLU A 197 -2.21 10.26 8.39
CA GLU A 197 -2.40 8.84 8.09
C GLU A 197 -1.37 8.01 8.86
N LEU A 198 -0.10 8.45 8.88
CA LEU A 198 0.96 7.83 9.68
C LEU A 198 0.67 7.92 11.18
N ALA A 199 0.29 9.09 11.68
CA ALA A 199 -0.06 9.27 13.09
C ALA A 199 -1.25 8.38 13.49
N THR A 200 -2.26 8.25 12.62
CA THR A 200 -3.42 7.39 12.85
C THR A 200 -3.03 5.91 12.88
N MET A 201 -2.11 5.47 12.02
CA MET A 201 -1.60 4.10 12.07
C MET A 201 -0.76 3.82 13.31
N TRP A 202 -0.02 4.81 13.81
CA TRP A 202 0.80 4.68 15.02
C TRP A 202 -0.06 4.60 16.29
N HIS A 203 -1.12 5.40 16.35
CA HIS A 203 -2.06 5.40 17.45
C HIS A 203 -3.21 4.43 17.16
N PHE A 204 -3.02 3.16 17.51
CA PHE A 204 -4.07 2.16 17.39
C PHE A 204 -5.35 2.63 18.09
N PRO A 205 -6.54 2.46 17.48
CA PRO A 205 -7.78 2.87 18.09
C PRO A 205 -7.95 2.18 19.44
N GLY A 206 -8.47 2.97 20.39
CA GLY A 206 -8.71 2.56 21.76
C GLY A 206 -9.69 1.39 21.87
N GLN A 207 -10.01 1.02 23.11
CA GLN A 207 -10.73 -0.21 23.49
C GLN A 207 -12.11 -0.42 22.81
N ILE A 208 -12.68 0.59 22.15
CA ILE A 208 -14.04 0.58 21.61
C ILE A 208 -14.14 -0.19 20.27
N LEU A 209 -13.07 -0.22 19.46
CA LEU A 209 -13.05 -0.88 18.15
C LEU A 209 -12.24 -2.18 18.24
N LYS A 210 -12.93 -3.31 18.46
CA LYS A 210 -12.32 -4.65 18.62
C LYS A 210 -12.55 -5.50 17.37
N VAL A 211 -11.51 -6.22 16.94
CA VAL A 211 -11.68 -7.39 16.06
C VAL A 211 -12.18 -8.53 16.94
N PRO A 212 -13.42 -9.05 16.78
CA PRO A 212 -14.03 -9.98 17.74
C PRO A 212 -13.23 -11.26 17.97
N THR A 213 -12.48 -11.67 16.95
CA THR A 213 -11.71 -12.92 16.92
C THR A 213 -10.29 -12.79 17.48
N LEU A 214 -9.87 -11.59 17.92
CA LEU A 214 -8.56 -11.37 18.52
C LEU A 214 -8.75 -10.97 19.98
N GLU A 215 -8.30 -11.84 20.88
CA GLU A 215 -8.20 -11.52 22.29
C GLU A 215 -7.06 -10.51 22.50
N ARG A 216 -7.37 -9.40 23.17
CA ARG A 216 -6.40 -8.35 23.48
C ARG A 216 -5.93 -8.59 24.91
N ILE A 217 -4.64 -8.82 25.07
CA ILE A 217 -4.00 -8.89 26.38
C ILE A 217 -3.65 -7.45 26.77
N GLU A 218 -3.92 -7.07 28.02
CA GLU A 218 -3.53 -5.75 28.52
C GLU A 218 -2.00 -5.62 28.52
N SER A 219 -1.52 -4.39 28.26
CA SER A 219 -0.09 -4.10 28.39
C SER A 219 0.29 -4.25 29.86
N LYS A 220 1.13 -5.24 30.17
CA LYS A 220 1.83 -5.27 31.45
C LYS A 220 2.87 -4.16 31.42
N GLU A 221 2.53 -2.99 31.96
CA GLU A 221 3.55 -2.02 32.33
C GLU A 221 4.33 -2.62 33.49
N ALA A 222 5.65 -2.75 33.33
CA ALA A 222 6.49 -3.05 34.47
C ALA A 222 6.39 -1.85 35.41
N SER A 223 5.90 -2.06 36.63
CA SER A 223 5.92 -1.02 37.65
C SER A 223 7.37 -0.51 37.77
N PRO A 224 7.58 0.81 37.84
CA PRO A 224 8.92 1.37 37.97
C PRO A 224 9.66 0.69 39.14
N PRO A 225 10.96 0.39 39.00
CA PRO A 225 11.71 -0.25 40.05
C PRO A 225 11.64 0.60 41.32
N THR A 226 11.39 -0.05 42.45
CA THR A 226 11.16 0.57 43.78
C THR A 226 12.34 1.39 44.31
N ASN A 227 13.47 1.43 43.59
CA ASN A 227 14.72 2.04 44.02
C ASN A 227 15.09 3.31 43.23
N LEU A 228 14.11 3.95 42.58
CA LEU A 228 14.32 5.28 42.01
C LEU A 228 14.29 6.31 43.15
N PRO A 229 15.29 7.22 43.24
CA PRO A 229 15.20 8.35 44.15
C PRO A 229 14.00 9.20 43.74
N MET A 230 13.14 9.51 44.72
CA MET A 230 12.05 10.47 44.59
C MET A 230 12.59 11.89 44.43
#